data_AF-A0A5N5MPB8-F1
#
_entry.id   AF-A0A5N5MPB8-F1
#
_cell.length_a   1.000
_cell.length_b   1.000
_cell.length_c   1.000
_cell.angle_alpha   90.00
_cell.angle_beta   90.00
_cell.angle_gamma   90.00
#
_symmetry.space_group_name_H-M   'P 1'
#
loop_
_entity.id
_entity.type
_entity.pdbx_description
1 polymer ?
#
loop_
_entity_poly.entity_id
_entity_poly.type
_entity_poly.pdbx_seq_one_letter_code
_entity_poly.pdbx_strand_id
1 'polypeptide(L)'
;MEEKEKESSVIQLTDFKIEVLIHPLPQAAKDLQFADIRLEAHDVPSNQAEAITAVMTGVLNDSLENVAHSFVSKAEIQKSEMIQHANLSKFKSEAQSSQEHHFFCDNISHSVITSFLQLGSDWRESRLLDSSW
;
A
#
# COMPACT_ATOMS: atom_id res chain seq x y z
N MET A 1 -10.28 50.30 -17.23
CA MET A 1 -9.15 49.37 -17.45
C MET A 1 -9.31 48.33 -16.37
N GLU A 2 -9.84 47.16 -16.72
CA GLU A 2 -10.27 46.15 -15.76
C GLU A 2 -9.24 45.02 -15.81
N GLU A 3 -8.51 44.87 -14.70
CA GLU A 3 -7.47 43.86 -14.50
C GLU A 3 -8.13 42.48 -14.52
N LYS A 4 -7.82 41.66 -15.54
CA LYS A 4 -8.25 40.27 -15.57
C LYS A 4 -7.30 39.44 -14.71
N GLU A 5 -7.82 39.06 -13.55
CA GLU A 5 -7.23 38.08 -12.64
C GLU A 5 -6.88 36.81 -13.41
N LYS A 6 -5.60 36.43 -13.36
CA LYS A 6 -5.05 35.27 -14.07
C LYS A 6 -5.42 34.04 -13.25
N GLU A 7 -6.53 33.40 -13.59
CA GLU A 7 -6.93 32.12 -12.98
C GLU A 7 -5.78 31.12 -13.10
N SER A 8 -5.15 30.81 -11.97
CA SER A 8 -4.14 29.77 -11.85
C SER A 8 -4.86 28.43 -11.95
N SER A 9 -4.85 27.82 -13.13
CA SER A 9 -5.36 26.45 -13.31
C SER A 9 -4.48 25.47 -12.53
N VAL A 10 -4.95 25.09 -11.34
CA VAL A 10 -4.38 23.97 -10.58
C VAL A 10 -4.77 22.68 -11.30
N ILE A 11 -3.82 22.07 -12.01
CA ILE A 11 -4.02 20.78 -12.66
C ILE A 11 -3.93 19.70 -11.59
N GLN A 12 -5.07 19.10 -11.23
CA GLN A 12 -5.10 17.93 -10.35
C GLN A 12 -4.50 16.74 -11.12
N LEU A 13 -3.33 16.26 -10.69
CA LEU A 13 -2.59 15.15 -11.32
C LEU A 13 -3.22 13.77 -11.02
N THR A 14 -4.44 13.71 -10.51
CA THR A 14 -5.03 12.49 -9.95
C THR A 14 -5.39 11.42 -11.00
N ASP A 15 -5.47 11.79 -12.28
CA ASP A 15 -5.93 10.89 -13.35
C ASP A 15 -4.97 10.75 -14.55
N PHE A 16 -3.69 11.07 -14.40
CA PHE A 16 -2.72 10.78 -15.47
C PHE A 16 -2.39 9.28 -15.50
N LYS A 17 -3.18 8.52 -16.25
CA LYS A 17 -2.86 7.14 -16.62
C LYS A 17 -1.78 7.16 -17.71
N ILE A 18 -0.52 7.05 -17.30
CA ILE A 18 0.59 6.83 -18.23
C ILE A 18 0.56 5.35 -18.63
N GLU A 19 -0.06 5.04 -19.78
CA GLU A 19 0.08 3.72 -20.41
C GLU A 19 1.42 3.66 -21.13
N VAL A 20 2.43 3.07 -20.47
CA VAL A 20 3.71 2.75 -21.12
C VAL A 20 3.50 1.56 -22.04
N LEU A 21 3.37 1.81 -23.34
CA LEU A 21 3.31 0.78 -24.36
C LEU A 21 4.73 0.21 -24.57
N ILE A 22 5.06 -0.88 -23.87
CA ILE A 22 6.32 -1.59 -24.11
C ILE A 22 6.16 -2.45 -25.37
N HIS A 23 6.70 -1.95 -26.48
CA HIS A 23 6.81 -2.73 -27.70
C HIS A 23 7.84 -3.86 -27.52
N PRO A 24 7.67 -5.03 -28.16
CA PRO A 24 8.74 -6.00 -28.29
C PRO A 24 9.99 -5.31 -28.89
N LEU A 25 11.15 -5.53 -28.27
CA LEU A 25 12.48 -5.02 -28.70
C LEU A 25 12.72 -5.05 -30.23
N PRO A 26 12.27 -6.07 -30.99
CA PRO A 26 12.41 -6.11 -32.44
C PRO A 26 11.63 -5.04 -33.21
N GLN A 27 10.59 -4.44 -32.63
CA GLN A 27 9.78 -3.40 -33.28
C GLN A 27 10.34 -2.00 -32.97
N ALA A 28 10.74 -1.76 -31.72
CA ALA A 28 11.41 -0.52 -31.32
C ALA A 28 12.71 -0.29 -32.11
N ALA A 29 13.48 -1.36 -32.39
CA ALA A 29 14.67 -1.27 -33.22
C ALA A 29 14.38 -0.90 -34.69
N LYS A 30 13.22 -1.33 -35.22
CA LYS A 30 12.78 -0.94 -36.57
C LYS A 30 12.37 0.53 -36.59
N ASP A 31 11.60 0.97 -35.60
CA ASP A 31 11.10 2.34 -35.53
C ASP A 31 12.26 3.36 -35.37
N LEU A 32 13.32 2.99 -34.65
CA LEU A 32 14.55 3.78 -34.54
C LEU A 32 15.29 3.88 -35.89
N GLN A 33 15.38 2.76 -36.62
CA GLN A 33 15.98 2.75 -37.96
C GLN A 33 15.19 3.62 -38.97
N PHE A 34 13.86 3.67 -38.84
CA PHE A 34 13.02 4.55 -39.65
C PHE A 34 13.13 6.03 -39.24
N ALA A 35 13.59 6.35 -38.04
CA ALA A 35 13.77 7.74 -37.61
C ALA A 35 14.89 8.45 -38.37
N ASP A 36 16.04 7.78 -38.56
CA ASP A 36 17.16 8.31 -39.36
C ASP A 36 16.73 8.54 -40.82
N ILE A 37 16.03 7.57 -41.42
CA ILE A 37 15.51 7.65 -42.79
C ILE A 37 14.54 8.84 -42.95
N ARG A 38 13.77 9.17 -41.92
CA ARG A 38 12.83 10.31 -41.94
C ARG A 38 13.51 11.66 -41.78
N LEU A 39 14.63 11.74 -41.04
CA LEU A 39 15.41 12.97 -40.91
C LEU A 39 16.16 13.27 -42.21
N GLU A 40 16.74 12.25 -42.84
CA GLU A 40 17.39 12.39 -44.15
C GLU A 40 16.41 12.83 -45.25
N ALA A 41 15.15 12.37 -45.20
CA ALA A 41 14.08 12.82 -46.09
C ALA A 41 13.66 14.30 -45.88
N HIS A 42 14.11 14.92 -44.79
CA HIS A 42 13.89 16.33 -44.46
C HIS A 42 15.14 17.20 -44.69
N ASP A 43 16.04 16.78 -45.59
CA ASP A 43 17.30 17.46 -45.93
C ASP A 43 18.30 17.59 -44.76
N VAL A 44 18.14 16.79 -43.70
CA VAL A 44 19.13 16.72 -42.61
C VAL A 44 20.30 15.87 -43.08
N PRO A 45 21.55 16.39 -43.07
CA PRO A 45 22.73 15.61 -43.38
C PRO A 45 22.81 14.36 -42.50
N SER A 46 23.13 13.21 -43.09
CA SER A 46 23.11 11.90 -42.41
C SER A 46 23.90 11.89 -41.07
N ASN A 47 25.04 12.57 -41.02
CA ASN A 47 25.84 12.72 -39.79
C ASN A 47 25.16 13.53 -38.68
N GLN A 48 24.30 14.50 -39.05
CA GLN A 48 23.51 15.26 -38.11
C GLN A 48 22.27 14.48 -37.68
N ALA A 49 21.64 13.74 -38.61
CA ALA A 49 20.52 12.85 -38.30
C ALA A 49 20.94 11.80 -37.26
N GLU A 50 22.07 11.13 -37.48
CA GLU A 50 22.65 10.14 -36.56
C GLU A 50 22.96 10.75 -35.18
N ALA A 51 23.58 11.94 -35.14
CA ALA A 51 23.89 12.63 -33.89
C ALA A 51 22.63 13.04 -33.11
N ILE A 52 21.59 13.53 -33.81
CA ILE A 52 20.30 13.89 -33.20
C ILE A 52 19.61 12.64 -32.63
N THR A 53 19.57 11.55 -33.40
CA THR A 53 19.01 10.27 -32.96
C THR A 53 19.75 9.75 -31.74
N ALA A 54 21.09 9.76 -31.75
CA ALA A 54 21.90 9.29 -30.62
C ALA A 54 21.63 10.08 -29.33
N VAL A 55 21.58 11.42 -29.42
CA VAL A 55 21.26 12.27 -28.26
C VAL A 55 19.84 12.03 -27.76
N MET A 56 18.86 11.92 -28.68
CA MET A 56 17.46 11.65 -28.32
C MET A 56 17.30 10.27 -27.66
N THR A 57 17.95 9.23 -28.19
CA THR A 57 17.96 7.89 -27.58
C THR A 57 18.59 7.90 -26.20
N GLY A 58 19.69 8.63 -26.01
CA GLY A 58 20.32 8.80 -24.70
C GLY A 58 19.37 9.48 -23.70
N VAL A 59 18.80 10.63 -24.07
CA VAL A 59 17.84 11.36 -23.21
C VAL A 59 16.62 10.50 -22.88
N LEU A 60 16.08 9.75 -23.85
CA LEU A 60 14.95 8.84 -23.63
C LEU A 60 15.31 7.68 -22.70
N ASN A 61 16.49 7.08 -22.88
CA ASN A 61 16.97 6.02 -22.00
C ASN A 61 17.13 6.52 -20.56
N ASP A 62 17.81 7.64 -20.38
CA ASP A 62 18.04 8.24 -19.06
C ASP A 62 16.72 8.65 -18.39
N SER A 63 15.78 9.17 -19.18
CA SER A 63 14.45 9.52 -18.69
C SER A 63 13.65 8.29 -18.27
N LEU A 64 13.70 7.20 -19.06
CA LEU A 64 13.02 5.95 -18.74
C LEU A 64 13.64 5.26 -17.52
N GLU A 65 14.96 5.26 -17.39
CA GLU A 65 15.65 4.73 -16.20
C GLU A 65 15.26 5.52 -14.94
N ASN A 66 15.26 6.85 -15.02
CA ASN A 66 14.84 7.70 -13.92
C ASN A 66 13.39 7.45 -13.49
N VAL A 67 12.47 7.27 -14.44
CA VAL A 67 11.07 6.96 -14.12
C VAL A 67 10.93 5.49 -13.65
N ALA A 68 11.75 4.56 -14.15
CA ALA A 68 11.74 3.15 -13.73
C ALA A 68 12.02 2.99 -12.24
N HIS A 69 12.90 3.81 -11.67
CA HIS A 69 13.15 3.82 -10.22
C HIS A 69 11.94 4.25 -9.38
N SER A 70 10.94 4.91 -9.98
CA SER A 70 9.71 5.29 -9.29
C SER A 70 8.65 4.18 -9.32
N PHE A 71 8.85 3.13 -10.12
CA PHE A 71 7.93 2.00 -10.18
C PHE A 71 8.40 0.88 -9.26
N VAL A 72 7.46 0.35 -8.49
CA VAL A 72 7.66 -0.89 -7.73
C VAL A 72 7.18 -2.04 -8.59
N SER A 73 7.95 -3.13 -8.65
CA SER A 73 7.56 -4.29 -9.45
C SER A 73 6.30 -4.96 -8.89
N LYS A 74 5.56 -5.65 -9.75
CA LYS A 74 4.37 -6.42 -9.33
C LYS A 74 4.71 -7.43 -8.23
N ALA A 75 5.88 -8.06 -8.29
CA ALA A 75 6.33 -9.02 -7.29
C ALA A 75 6.58 -8.36 -5.92
N GLU A 76 7.16 -7.15 -5.91
CA GLU A 76 7.39 -6.38 -4.69
C GLU A 76 6.09 -5.89 -4.06
N ILE A 77 5.14 -5.41 -4.88
CA ILE A 77 3.79 -5.04 -4.42
C ILE A 77 3.11 -6.25 -3.77
N GLN A 78 3.05 -7.40 -4.46
CA GLN A 78 2.43 -8.61 -3.93
C GLN A 78 3.09 -9.08 -2.63
N LYS A 79 4.42 -9.04 -2.54
CA LYS A 79 5.15 -9.35 -1.31
C LYS A 79 4.75 -8.41 -0.17
N SER A 80 4.67 -7.11 -0.43
CA SER A 80 4.29 -6.11 0.57
C SER A 80 2.86 -6.32 1.08
N GLU A 81 1.92 -6.62 0.18
CA GLU A 81 0.52 -6.92 0.51
C GLU A 81 0.41 -8.17 1.38
N MET A 82 1.12 -9.25 1.02
CA MET A 82 1.14 -10.48 1.82
C MET A 82 1.65 -10.25 3.24
N ILE A 83 2.73 -9.47 3.40
CA ILE A 83 3.29 -9.13 4.72
C ILE A 83 2.29 -8.29 5.52
N GLN A 84 1.66 -7.29 4.89
CA GLN A 84 0.67 -6.44 5.55
C GLN A 84 -0.54 -7.25 6.00
N HIS A 85 -1.05 -8.15 5.15
CA HIS A 85 -2.14 -9.06 5.50
C HIS A 85 -1.78 -9.98 6.67
N ALA A 86 -0.57 -10.55 6.69
CA ALA A 86 -0.11 -11.40 7.78
C ALA A 86 -0.04 -10.63 9.12
N ASN A 87 0.50 -9.41 9.10
CA ASN A 87 0.59 -8.55 10.28
C ASN A 87 -0.79 -8.16 10.82
N LEU A 88 -1.72 -7.80 9.94
CA LEU A 88 -3.11 -7.49 10.33
C LEU A 88 -3.82 -8.71 10.92
N SER A 89 -3.62 -9.88 10.34
CA SER A 89 -4.17 -11.13 10.85
C SER A 89 -3.66 -11.43 12.26
N LYS A 90 -2.34 -11.31 12.47
CA LYS A 90 -1.70 -11.50 13.77
C LYS A 90 -2.24 -10.50 14.80
N PHE A 91 -2.27 -9.22 14.46
CA PHE A 91 -2.82 -8.18 15.34
C PHE A 91 -4.25 -8.48 15.75
N LYS A 92 -5.11 -8.89 14.81
CA LYS A 92 -6.50 -9.26 15.10
C LYS A 92 -6.57 -10.43 16.08
N SER A 93 -5.77 -11.48 15.86
CA SER A 93 -5.75 -12.64 16.76
C SER A 93 -5.27 -12.28 18.18
N GLU A 94 -4.28 -11.40 18.31
CA GLU A 94 -3.78 -10.94 19.60
C GLU A 94 -4.80 -10.05 20.31
N ALA A 95 -5.47 -9.15 19.59
CA ALA A 95 -6.53 -8.31 20.14
C ALA A 95 -7.73 -9.13 20.63
N GLN A 96 -8.15 -10.14 19.85
CA GLN A 96 -9.23 -11.06 20.25
C GLN A 96 -8.82 -11.90 21.46
N SER A 97 -7.62 -12.48 21.46
CA SER A 97 -7.12 -13.28 22.57
C SER A 97 -7.04 -12.46 23.87
N SER A 98 -6.58 -11.21 23.80
CA SER A 98 -6.55 -10.31 24.96
C SER A 98 -7.94 -10.01 25.50
N GLN A 99 -8.93 -9.84 24.62
CA GLN A 99 -10.31 -9.58 25.03
C GLN A 99 -10.96 -10.82 25.66
N GLU A 100 -10.78 -12.00 25.05
CA GLU A 100 -11.25 -13.27 25.60
C GLU A 100 -10.61 -13.57 26.95
N HIS A 101 -9.31 -13.30 27.09
CA HIS A 101 -8.59 -13.48 28.35
C HIS A 101 -9.14 -12.56 29.45
N HIS A 102 -9.45 -11.30 29.13
CA HIS A 102 -10.05 -10.35 30.07
C HIS A 102 -11.43 -10.84 30.53
N PHE A 103 -12.30 -11.24 29.60
CA PHE A 103 -13.61 -11.79 29.94
C PHE A 103 -13.51 -13.05 30.80
N PHE A 104 -12.57 -13.95 30.49
CA PHE A 104 -12.40 -15.19 31.26
C PHE A 104 -11.92 -14.90 32.69
N CYS A 105 -10.96 -13.99 32.86
CA CYS A 105 -10.43 -13.59 34.17
C CYS A 105 -11.49 -12.91 35.03
N ASP A 106 -12.27 -11.99 34.45
CA ASP A 106 -13.37 -11.31 35.15
C ASP A 106 -14.44 -12.29 35.63
N ASN A 107 -14.84 -13.24 34.77
CA ASN A 107 -15.85 -14.24 35.11
C ASN A 107 -15.37 -15.19 36.23
N ILE A 108 -14.10 -15.60 36.20
CA ILE A 108 -13.53 -16.43 37.28
C ILE A 108 -13.50 -15.65 38.59
N SER A 109 -13.01 -14.41 38.57
CA SER A 109 -12.96 -13.55 39.76
C SER A 109 -14.34 -13.39 40.39
N HIS A 110 -15.34 -13.08 39.56
CA HIS A 110 -16.74 -12.96 40.01
C HIS A 110 -17.26 -14.27 40.61
N SER A 111 -17.08 -15.40 39.93
CA SER A 111 -17.53 -16.73 40.40
C SER A 111 -16.93 -17.13 41.76
N VAL A 112 -15.63 -16.88 41.94
CA VAL A 112 -14.93 -17.14 43.21
C VAL A 112 -15.53 -16.28 44.33
N ILE A 113 -15.68 -14.97 44.10
CA ILE A 113 -16.25 -14.04 45.09
C ILE A 113 -17.67 -14.47 45.48
N THR A 114 -18.53 -14.78 44.50
CA THR A 114 -19.91 -15.20 44.79
C THR A 114 -19.96 -16.51 45.57
N SER A 115 -19.09 -17.47 45.25
CA SER A 115 -19.03 -18.76 45.97
C SER A 115 -18.61 -18.57 47.44
N PHE A 116 -17.63 -17.69 47.69
CA PHE A 116 -17.20 -17.37 49.06
C PHE A 116 -18.30 -16.68 49.87
N LEU A 117 -19.02 -15.73 49.27
CA LEU A 117 -20.14 -15.07 49.93
C LEU A 117 -21.27 -16.05 50.27
N GLN A 118 -21.58 -16.98 49.35
CA GLN A 118 -22.60 -18.01 49.59
C GLN A 118 -22.21 -18.90 50.77
N LEU A 119 -20.98 -19.42 50.78
CA LEU A 119 -20.45 -20.24 51.89
C LEU A 119 -20.54 -19.51 53.24
N GLY A 120 -20.25 -18.20 53.26
CA GLY A 120 -20.36 -17.38 54.47
C GLY A 120 -21.81 -17.21 54.95
N SER A 121 -22.77 -17.06 54.03
CA SER A 121 -24.20 -17.03 54.33
C SER A 121 -24.68 -18.37 54.87
N ASP A 122 -24.35 -19.47 54.19
CA ASP A 122 -24.75 -20.84 54.59
C ASP A 122 -24.26 -21.16 56.01
N TRP A 123 -23.01 -20.80 56.31
CA TRP A 123 -22.44 -21.00 57.65
C TRP A 123 -23.10 -20.13 58.72
N ARG A 124 -23.43 -18.88 58.39
CA ARG A 124 -24.16 -17.98 59.31
C ARG A 124 -25.56 -18.51 59.61
N GLU A 125 -26.29 -18.97 58.59
CA GLU A 125 -27.62 -19.56 58.75
C GLU A 125 -27.56 -20.84 59.60
N SER A 126 -26.58 -21.71 59.35
CA SER A 126 -26.37 -22.93 60.15
C SER A 126 -26.18 -22.60 61.65
N ARG A 127 -25.39 -21.57 61.97
CA ARG A 127 -25.20 -21.13 63.36
C ARG A 127 -26.48 -20.55 63.99
N LEU A 128 -27.28 -19.81 63.22
CA LEU A 128 -28.54 -19.25 63.71
C LEU A 128 -29.54 -20.36 64.02
N LEU A 129 -29.58 -21.41 63.20
CA LEU A 129 -30.41 -22.60 63.44
C LEU A 129 -29.95 -23.37 64.68
N ASP A 130 -28.64 -23.53 64.89
CA ASP A 130 -28.08 -24.17 66.09
C ASP A 130 -28.32 -23.36 67.38
N SER A 131 -28.47 -22.04 67.27
CA SER A 131 -28.74 -21.14 68.42
C SER A 131 -30.22 -21.01 68.78
N SER A 132 -31.11 -21.65 68.01
CA SER A 132 -32.57 -21.59 68.16
C SER A 132 -33.15 -22.77 68.97
N TRP A 133 -32.29 -23.59 69.58
CA TRP A 133 -32.66 -24.75 70.42
C TRP A 133 -32.22 -24.57 71.87
#